data_AF-A0A7S0B586-F1
#
_entry.id   AF-A0A7S0B586-F1
#
_cell.length_a   1.000
_cell.length_b   1.000
_cell.length_c   1.000
_cell.angle_alpha   90.00
_cell.angle_beta   90.00
_cell.angle_gamma   90.00
#
_symmetry.space_group_name_H-M   'P 1'
#
loop_
_entity.id
_entity.type
_entity.pdbx_description
1 polymer ?
#
loop_
_entity_poly.entity_id
_entity_poly.type
_entity_poly.pdbx_seq_one_letter_code
_entity_poly.pdbx_strand_id
1 'polypeptide(L)'
;IEAKNGLENYCFAMRNTLQEERLKDKFEGDGKDRIEKALQDTFDWLDKNQLAEKDEFEVRKMKLEGVVFPIMTRVYRKATLEAKDGLENYCFTLRDTLREERLMDKLEGEDKDRIEKAVQVTLDWLERNQLAEKHEFEAKQKGLEGILYPIMRVHHKAVRFRAENETNKQKIEAKDWLENYNFTLRNTLQEERL
;
A
#
# COMPACT_ATOMS: atom_id res chain seq x y z
N ILE A 1 -37.61 19.18 -18.18
CA ILE A 1 -36.86 18.00 -18.70
C ILE A 1 -35.41 18.05 -18.23
N GLU A 2 -34.64 19.09 -18.54
CA GLU A 2 -33.22 19.18 -18.17
C GLU A 2 -32.95 19.09 -16.65
N ALA A 3 -33.66 19.87 -15.83
CA ALA A 3 -33.47 19.83 -14.36
C ALA A 3 -33.80 18.46 -13.74
N LYS A 4 -34.87 17.81 -14.24
CA LYS A 4 -35.23 16.44 -13.86
C LYS A 4 -34.13 15.45 -14.20
N ASN A 5 -33.66 15.46 -15.46
CA ASN A 5 -32.58 14.59 -15.91
C ASN A 5 -31.30 14.84 -15.10
N GLY A 6 -31.01 16.10 -14.75
CA GLY A 6 -29.88 16.46 -13.89
C GLY A 6 -29.97 15.87 -12.48
N LEU A 7 -31.15 15.88 -11.87
CA LEU A 7 -31.39 15.27 -10.56
C LEU A 7 -31.30 13.73 -10.63
N GLU A 8 -31.95 13.10 -11.61
CA GLU A 8 -31.88 11.65 -11.82
C GLU A 8 -30.43 11.19 -12.02
N ASN A 9 -29.69 11.85 -12.91
CA ASN A 9 -28.28 11.53 -13.17
C ASN A 9 -27.43 11.65 -11.90
N TYR A 10 -27.66 12.70 -11.09
CA TYR A 10 -26.96 12.86 -9.81
C TYR A 10 -27.28 11.72 -8.84
N CYS A 11 -28.56 11.34 -8.71
CA CYS A 11 -28.96 10.22 -7.86
C CYS A 11 -28.31 8.91 -8.27
N PHE A 12 -28.28 8.59 -9.58
CA PHE A 12 -27.63 7.39 -10.09
C PHE A 12 -26.12 7.42 -9.91
N ALA A 13 -25.46 8.54 -10.19
CA ALA A 13 -24.04 8.71 -9.98
C ALA A 13 -23.67 8.49 -8.51
N MET A 14 -24.41 9.10 -7.59
CA MET A 14 -24.18 8.93 -6.16
C MET A 14 -24.43 7.50 -5.70
N ARG A 15 -25.50 6.85 -6.19
CA ARG A 15 -25.76 5.43 -5.91
C ARG A 15 -24.59 4.55 -6.34
N ASN A 16 -24.01 4.79 -7.51
CA ASN A 16 -22.84 4.05 -7.98
C ASN A 16 -21.63 4.28 -7.07
N THR A 17 -21.38 5.52 -6.64
CA THR A 17 -20.32 5.85 -5.69
C THR A 17 -20.48 5.08 -4.36
N LEU A 18 -21.70 4.92 -3.85
CA LEU A 18 -21.95 4.15 -2.63
C LEU A 18 -21.69 2.64 -2.77
N GLN A 19 -21.64 2.12 -4.00
CA GLN A 19 -21.33 0.72 -4.29
C GLN A 19 -19.84 0.49 -4.58
N GLU A 20 -19.02 1.55 -4.67
CA GLU A 20 -17.58 1.40 -4.86
C GLU A 20 -16.94 0.70 -3.65
N GLU A 21 -16.36 -0.49 -3.86
CA GLU A 21 -15.72 -1.29 -2.80
C GLU A 21 -14.72 -0.47 -1.97
N ARG A 22 -13.93 0.38 -2.63
CA ARG A 22 -12.90 1.23 -2.01
C ARG A 22 -13.43 2.28 -1.03
N LEU A 23 -14.74 2.52 -1.00
CA LEU A 23 -15.38 3.50 -0.13
C LEU A 23 -16.19 2.85 1.00
N LYS A 24 -16.45 1.54 0.97
CA LYS A 24 -17.36 0.88 1.92
C LYS A 24 -16.93 1.01 3.37
N ASP A 25 -15.63 0.91 3.64
CA ASP A 25 -15.02 1.04 4.98
C ASP A 25 -14.72 2.51 5.37
N LYS A 26 -14.94 3.45 4.45
CA LYS A 26 -14.65 4.88 4.65
C LYS A 26 -15.81 5.65 5.26
N PHE A 27 -17.02 5.12 5.19
CA PHE A 27 -18.18 5.69 5.88
C PHE A 27 -18.07 5.47 7.39
N GLU A 28 -18.50 6.47 8.15
CA GLU A 28 -18.53 6.45 9.61
C GLU A 28 -19.98 6.51 10.10
N GLY A 29 -20.28 5.73 11.14
CA GLY A 29 -21.60 5.68 11.74
C GLY A 29 -22.70 5.36 10.72
N ASP A 30 -23.77 6.15 10.74
CA ASP A 30 -24.93 6.02 9.86
C ASP A 30 -24.79 6.80 8.53
N GLY A 31 -23.60 7.31 8.20
CA GLY A 31 -23.39 8.21 7.08
C GLY A 31 -23.83 7.61 5.73
N LYS A 32 -23.52 6.34 5.48
CA LYS A 32 -23.94 5.63 4.27
C LYS A 32 -25.45 5.52 4.20
N ASP A 33 -26.07 5.00 5.26
CA ASP A 33 -27.51 4.79 5.37
C ASP A 33 -28.30 6.10 5.19
N ARG A 34 -27.77 7.22 5.70
CA ARG A 34 -28.35 8.54 5.51
C ARG A 34 -28.36 8.99 4.05
N ILE A 35 -27.28 8.72 3.30
CA ILE A 35 -27.26 9.01 1.86
C ILE A 35 -28.22 8.07 1.14
N GLU A 36 -28.20 6.77 1.42
CA GLU A 36 -29.10 5.80 0.79
C GLU A 36 -30.57 6.16 0.99
N LYS A 37 -30.94 6.55 2.20
CA LYS A 37 -32.29 7.05 2.51
C LYS A 37 -32.62 8.32 1.74
N ALA A 38 -31.73 9.31 1.72
CA ALA A 38 -31.98 10.55 0.98
C ALA A 38 -32.09 10.33 -0.54
N LEU A 39 -31.32 9.40 -1.10
CA LEU A 39 -31.44 8.96 -2.49
C LEU A 39 -32.78 8.29 -2.75
N GLN A 40 -33.18 7.34 -1.90
CA GLN A 40 -34.46 6.64 -2.02
C GLN A 40 -35.64 7.63 -1.93
N ASP A 41 -35.63 8.52 -0.94
CA ASP A 41 -36.63 9.57 -0.79
C ASP A 41 -36.69 10.46 -2.05
N THR A 42 -35.56 10.69 -2.72
CA THR A 42 -35.49 11.50 -3.94
C THR A 42 -36.01 10.74 -5.16
N PHE A 43 -35.71 9.45 -5.31
CA PHE A 43 -36.29 8.60 -6.35
C PHE A 43 -37.82 8.51 -6.21
N ASP A 44 -38.31 8.24 -5.00
CA ASP A 44 -39.76 8.18 -4.72
C ASP A 44 -40.47 9.51 -5.04
N TRP A 45 -39.78 10.63 -4.81
CA TRP A 45 -40.29 11.95 -5.17
C TRP A 45 -40.29 12.15 -6.69
N LEU A 46 -39.19 11.80 -7.38
CA LEU A 46 -39.10 11.89 -8.84
C LEU A 46 -40.24 11.09 -9.51
N ASP A 47 -40.50 9.85 -9.08
CA ASP A 47 -41.54 8.98 -9.62
C ASP A 47 -42.95 9.60 -9.53
N LYS A 48 -43.24 10.32 -8.44
CA LYS A 48 -44.53 10.98 -8.22
C LYS A 48 -44.63 12.37 -8.86
N ASN A 49 -43.50 13.00 -9.16
CA ASN A 49 -43.42 14.41 -9.56
C ASN A 49 -42.75 14.56 -10.95
N GLN A 50 -43.11 13.69 -11.89
CA GLN A 50 -42.52 13.63 -13.23
C GLN A 50 -42.70 14.93 -14.05
N LEU A 51 -43.69 15.75 -13.71
CA LEU A 51 -44.07 17.01 -14.37
C LEU A 51 -43.86 18.24 -13.47
N ALA A 52 -43.09 18.12 -12.38
CA ALA A 52 -42.78 19.24 -11.50
C ALA A 52 -42.08 20.39 -12.24
N GLU A 53 -42.12 21.58 -11.65
CA GLU A 53 -41.45 22.73 -12.21
C GLU A 53 -39.93 22.64 -12.04
N LYS A 54 -39.21 23.40 -12.86
CA LYS A 54 -37.74 23.44 -12.83
C LYS A 54 -37.20 23.70 -11.43
N ASP A 55 -37.73 24.72 -10.76
CA ASP A 55 -37.25 25.16 -9.44
C ASP A 55 -37.50 24.10 -8.36
N GLU A 56 -38.55 23.28 -8.48
CA GLU A 56 -38.81 22.19 -7.55
C GLU A 56 -37.76 21.07 -7.67
N PHE A 57 -37.35 20.72 -8.90
CA PHE A 57 -36.26 19.78 -9.13
C PHE A 57 -34.94 20.31 -8.58
N GLU A 58 -34.65 21.60 -8.76
CA GLU A 58 -33.44 22.24 -8.24
C GLU A 58 -33.43 22.27 -6.70
N VAL A 59 -34.52 22.64 -6.06
CA VAL A 59 -34.66 22.59 -4.60
C VAL A 59 -34.49 21.17 -4.07
N ARG A 60 -35.04 20.16 -4.78
CA ARG A 60 -34.87 18.76 -4.39
C ARG A 60 -33.41 18.33 -4.49
N LYS A 61 -32.72 18.73 -5.56
CA LYS A 61 -31.28 18.50 -5.74
C LYS A 61 -30.47 19.13 -4.61
N MET A 62 -30.73 20.39 -4.26
CA MET A 62 -30.04 21.08 -3.17
C MET A 62 -30.24 20.39 -1.82
N LYS A 63 -31.45 19.89 -1.52
CA LYS A 63 -31.73 19.13 -0.30
C LYS A 63 -30.92 17.83 -0.25
N LEU A 64 -30.86 17.11 -1.36
CA LEU A 64 -30.07 15.88 -1.46
C LEU A 64 -28.57 16.18 -1.32
N GLU A 65 -28.06 17.18 -2.02
CA GLU A 65 -26.66 17.63 -1.91
C GLU A 65 -26.31 18.08 -0.49
N GLY A 66 -27.23 18.74 0.22
CA GLY A 66 -27.06 19.14 1.62
C GLY A 66 -26.84 17.96 2.58
N VAL A 67 -27.34 16.76 2.24
CA VAL A 67 -27.06 15.52 2.99
C VAL A 67 -25.77 14.88 2.49
N VAL A 68 -25.61 14.76 1.17
CA VAL A 68 -24.50 14.04 0.54
C VAL A 68 -23.15 14.73 0.76
N PHE A 69 -23.06 16.03 0.49
CA PHE A 69 -21.81 16.79 0.48
C PHE A 69 -21.03 16.70 1.80
N PRO A 70 -21.61 16.98 2.98
CA PRO A 70 -20.86 16.91 4.23
C PRO A 70 -20.40 15.48 4.57
N ILE A 71 -21.16 14.45 4.19
CA ILE A 71 -20.81 13.05 4.45
C ILE A 71 -19.67 12.61 3.52
N MET A 72 -19.80 12.86 2.22
CA MET A 72 -18.75 12.52 1.24
C MET A 72 -17.46 13.30 1.48
N THR A 73 -17.55 14.55 1.91
CA THR A 73 -16.37 15.34 2.31
C THR A 73 -15.59 14.66 3.44
N ARG A 74 -16.29 14.12 4.45
CA ARG A 74 -15.64 13.35 5.54
C ARG A 74 -15.01 12.07 5.03
N VAL A 75 -15.71 11.34 4.15
CA VAL A 75 -15.20 10.12 3.50
C VAL A 75 -13.88 10.38 2.75
N TYR A 76 -13.86 11.40 1.89
CA TYR A 76 -12.64 11.75 1.14
C TYR A 76 -11.51 12.26 2.03
N ARG A 77 -11.84 13.04 3.06
CA ARG A 77 -10.86 13.49 4.06
C ARG A 77 -10.24 12.31 4.80
N LYS A 78 -11.05 11.35 5.25
CA LYS A 78 -10.57 10.13 5.91
C LYS A 78 -9.64 9.34 4.99
N ALA A 79 -10.03 9.13 3.73
CA ALA A 79 -9.18 8.44 2.76
C ALA A 79 -7.83 9.15 2.51
N THR A 80 -7.80 10.48 2.64
CA THR A 80 -6.57 11.27 2.55
C THR A 80 -5.69 11.10 3.78
N LEU A 81 -6.28 11.13 4.98
CA LEU A 81 -5.57 10.89 6.24
C LEU A 81 -4.98 9.47 6.28
N GLU A 82 -5.73 8.46 5.87
CA GLU A 82 -5.21 7.08 5.80
C GLU A 82 -4.05 6.92 4.83
N ALA A 83 -4.05 7.63 3.69
CA ALA A 83 -2.92 7.61 2.76
C ALA A 83 -1.66 8.24 3.37
N LYS A 84 -1.84 9.35 4.10
CA LYS A 84 -0.77 10.01 4.85
C LYS A 84 -0.23 9.11 5.97
N ASP A 85 -1.10 8.60 6.84
CA ASP A 85 -0.74 7.75 7.97
C ASP A 85 -0.10 6.44 7.48
N GLY A 86 -0.60 5.89 6.36
CA GLY A 86 -0.01 4.74 5.69
C GLY A 86 1.43 5.00 5.25
N LEU A 87 1.69 6.15 4.60
CA LEU A 87 3.04 6.53 4.18
C LEU A 87 3.96 6.78 5.38
N GLU A 88 3.48 7.43 6.43
CA GLU A 88 4.23 7.69 7.65
C GLU A 88 4.61 6.37 8.36
N ASN A 89 3.64 5.47 8.54
CA ASN A 89 3.88 4.14 9.11
C ASN A 89 4.84 3.31 8.27
N TYR A 90 4.74 3.39 6.94
CA TYR A 90 5.66 2.72 6.04
C TYR A 90 7.10 3.25 6.21
N CYS A 91 7.27 4.57 6.29
CA CYS A 91 8.58 5.19 6.54
C CYS A 91 9.18 4.77 7.88
N PHE A 92 8.38 4.76 8.95
CA PHE A 92 8.85 4.33 10.27
C PHE A 92 9.20 2.85 10.32
N THR A 93 8.35 2.00 9.74
CA THR A 93 8.61 0.56 9.65
C THR A 93 9.89 0.27 8.88
N LEU A 94 10.11 0.97 7.75
CA LEU A 94 11.36 0.87 7.00
C LEU A 94 12.56 1.32 7.83
N ARG A 95 12.46 2.46 8.51
CA ARG A 95 13.55 2.97 9.37
C ARG A 95 13.90 1.98 10.48
N ASP A 96 12.89 1.37 11.11
CA ASP A 96 13.09 0.41 12.19
C ASP A 96 13.70 -0.88 11.65
N THR A 97 13.20 -1.39 10.52
CA THR A 97 13.78 -2.54 9.80
C THR A 97 15.25 -2.31 9.44
N LEU A 98 15.61 -1.09 9.02
CA LEU A 98 17.00 -0.73 8.71
C LEU A 98 17.87 -0.64 9.96
N ARG A 99 17.31 -0.45 11.15
CA ARG A 99 18.08 -0.39 12.42
C ARG A 99 18.33 -1.77 13.01
N GLU A 100 17.56 -2.78 12.63
CA GLU A 100 17.76 -4.15 13.09
C GLU A 100 19.07 -4.74 12.54
N GLU A 101 20.06 -4.94 13.43
CA GLU A 101 21.43 -5.40 13.11
C GLU A 101 21.50 -6.64 12.19
N ARG A 102 20.50 -7.54 12.25
CA ARG A 102 20.51 -8.82 11.52
C ARG A 102 20.23 -8.70 10.02
N LEU A 103 19.62 -7.62 9.57
CA LEU A 103 19.45 -7.30 8.14
C LEU A 103 20.61 -6.44 7.61
N MET A 104 21.26 -5.70 8.51
CA MET A 104 22.30 -4.71 8.21
C MET A 104 23.63 -5.30 7.76
N ASP A 105 24.06 -6.41 8.35
CA ASP A 105 25.32 -7.07 7.96
C ASP A 105 25.30 -7.63 6.52
N LYS A 106 24.13 -7.65 5.89
CA LYS A 106 23.91 -8.26 4.57
C LYS A 106 23.67 -7.23 3.46
N LEU A 107 23.39 -5.97 3.78
CA LEU A 107 23.29 -4.86 2.82
C LEU A 107 24.71 -4.34 2.54
N GLU A 108 25.08 -4.26 1.27
CA GLU A 108 26.42 -3.79 0.87
C GLU A 108 26.43 -2.25 0.79
N GLY A 109 27.42 -1.61 1.43
CA GLY A 109 27.84 -0.23 1.14
C GLY A 109 26.74 0.84 1.12
N GLU A 110 26.78 1.69 0.08
CA GLU A 110 25.98 2.92 -0.10
C GLU A 110 24.46 2.71 -0.18
N ASP A 111 23.98 1.48 -0.39
CA ASP A 111 22.55 1.20 -0.55
C ASP A 111 21.77 1.45 0.74
N LYS A 112 22.40 1.24 1.90
CA LYS A 112 21.81 1.61 3.20
C LYS A 112 21.59 3.11 3.27
N ASP A 113 22.62 3.90 2.99
CA ASP A 113 22.56 5.36 3.04
C ASP A 113 21.51 5.91 2.06
N ARG A 114 21.36 5.26 0.90
CA ARG A 114 20.33 5.60 -0.09
C ARG A 114 18.91 5.38 0.45
N ILE A 115 18.65 4.26 1.12
CA ILE A 115 17.32 4.00 1.70
C ILE A 115 17.08 4.96 2.87
N GLU A 116 18.03 5.12 3.79
CA GLU A 116 17.89 6.03 4.94
C GLU A 116 17.60 7.47 4.47
N LYS A 117 18.35 7.95 3.47
CA LYS A 117 18.13 9.27 2.88
C LYS A 117 16.74 9.38 2.22
N ALA A 118 16.30 8.36 1.49
CA ALA A 118 14.99 8.36 0.84
C ALA A 118 13.85 8.40 1.87
N VAL A 119 13.97 7.63 2.95
CA VAL A 119 13.02 7.64 4.08
C VAL A 119 13.00 9.01 4.74
N GLN A 120 14.16 9.59 5.05
CA GLN A 120 14.25 10.90 5.69
C GLN A 120 13.64 12.02 4.83
N VAL A 121 13.96 12.06 3.53
CA VAL A 121 13.36 13.03 2.59
C VAL A 121 11.83 12.90 2.54
N THR A 122 11.31 11.68 2.66
CA THR A 122 9.86 11.44 2.66
C THR A 122 9.22 11.93 3.96
N LEU A 123 9.84 11.68 5.12
CA LEU A 123 9.40 12.18 6.42
C LEU A 123 9.42 13.71 6.47
N ASP A 124 10.50 14.35 6.04
CA ASP A 124 10.60 15.81 5.97
C ASP A 124 9.52 16.42 5.07
N TRP A 125 9.19 15.73 3.97
CA TRP A 125 8.10 16.15 3.10
C TRP A 125 6.74 15.99 3.78
N LEU A 126 6.49 14.87 4.47
CA LEU A 126 5.24 14.66 5.24
C LEU A 126 5.04 15.78 6.26
N GLU A 127 6.07 16.13 7.03
CA GLU A 127 6.02 17.21 8.03
C GLU A 127 5.62 18.56 7.43
N ARG A 128 6.13 18.89 6.24
CA ARG A 128 5.85 20.17 5.56
C ARG A 128 4.53 20.19 4.79
N ASN A 129 3.99 19.02 4.43
CA ASN A 129 2.85 18.89 3.51
C ASN A 129 1.66 18.18 4.15
N GLN A 130 1.28 18.61 5.36
CA GLN A 130 0.21 18.01 6.17
C GLN A 130 -1.19 18.07 5.52
N LEU A 131 -1.37 18.99 4.56
CA LEU A 131 -2.63 19.20 3.83
C LEU A 131 -2.53 18.78 2.35
N ALA A 132 -1.53 17.99 1.98
CA ALA A 132 -1.43 17.45 0.63
C ALA A 132 -2.65 16.58 0.28
N GLU A 133 -2.91 16.45 -1.01
CA GLU A 133 -3.98 15.60 -1.49
C GLU A 133 -3.58 14.12 -1.46
N LYS A 134 -4.58 13.24 -1.42
CA LYS A 134 -4.39 11.79 -1.41
C LYS A 134 -3.40 11.30 -2.50
N HIS A 135 -3.55 11.82 -3.73
CA HIS A 135 -2.73 11.39 -4.86
C HIS A 135 -1.25 11.77 -4.71
N GLU A 136 -0.93 12.83 -3.94
CA GLU A 136 0.43 13.25 -3.66
C GLU A 136 1.12 12.31 -2.65
N PHE A 137 0.40 11.89 -1.60
CA PHE A 137 0.89 10.87 -0.66
C PHE A 137 1.15 9.54 -1.38
N GLU A 138 0.23 9.10 -2.24
CA GLU A 138 0.41 7.88 -3.05
C GLU A 138 1.61 7.99 -4.01
N ALA A 139 1.84 9.16 -4.60
CA ALA A 139 3.00 9.41 -5.46
C ALA A 139 4.31 9.35 -4.67
N LYS A 140 4.35 9.90 -3.45
CA LYS A 140 5.51 9.81 -2.56
C LYS A 140 5.81 8.38 -2.13
N GLN A 141 4.76 7.61 -1.80
CA GLN A 141 4.90 6.19 -1.51
C GLN A 141 5.52 5.44 -2.69
N LYS A 142 4.99 5.61 -3.90
CA LYS A 142 5.52 4.98 -5.12
C LYS A 142 6.96 5.39 -5.42
N GLY A 143 7.31 6.65 -5.18
CA GLY A 143 8.69 7.13 -5.34
C GLY A 143 9.66 6.42 -4.38
N LEU A 144 9.27 6.28 -3.12
CA LEU A 144 10.05 5.56 -2.10
C LEU A 144 10.18 4.06 -2.46
N GLU A 145 9.07 3.41 -2.83
CA GLU A 145 9.04 2.03 -3.29
C GLU A 145 9.93 1.81 -4.53
N GLY A 146 9.95 2.76 -5.46
CA GLY A 146 10.80 2.71 -6.65
C GLY A 146 12.30 2.71 -6.34
N ILE A 147 12.71 3.31 -5.21
CA ILE A 147 14.08 3.25 -4.71
C ILE A 147 14.31 1.92 -3.98
N LEU A 148 13.34 1.49 -3.18
CA LEU A 148 13.46 0.33 -2.30
C LEU A 148 13.46 -1.00 -3.05
N TYR A 149 12.53 -1.22 -3.98
CA TYR A 149 12.34 -2.50 -4.65
C TYR A 149 13.59 -2.99 -5.40
N PRO A 150 14.32 -2.15 -6.18
CA PRO A 150 15.56 -2.57 -6.82
C PRO A 150 16.61 -3.06 -5.82
N ILE A 151 16.80 -2.33 -4.72
CA ILE A 151 17.80 -2.64 -3.69
C ILE A 151 17.43 -3.95 -2.98
N MET A 152 16.17 -4.10 -2.55
CA MET A 152 15.69 -5.33 -1.91
C MET A 152 15.79 -6.55 -2.84
N ARG A 153 15.49 -6.38 -4.14
CA ARG A 153 15.59 -7.46 -5.13
C ARG A 153 17.03 -7.94 -5.32
N VAL A 154 17.99 -7.01 -5.40
CA VAL A 154 19.42 -7.34 -5.50
C VAL A 154 19.88 -8.05 -4.23
N HIS A 155 19.50 -7.52 -3.06
CA HIS A 155 19.85 -8.12 -1.78
C HIS A 155 19.32 -9.55 -1.62
N HIS A 156 18.04 -9.79 -1.90
CA HIS A 156 17.45 -11.14 -1.79
C HIS A 156 18.20 -12.16 -2.66
N LYS A 157 18.59 -11.78 -3.88
CA LYS A 157 19.40 -12.62 -4.76
C LYS A 157 20.81 -12.87 -4.20
N ALA A 158 21.46 -11.84 -3.67
CA ALA A 158 22.81 -11.94 -3.10
C ALA A 158 22.84 -12.85 -1.86
N VAL A 159 21.83 -12.75 -0.98
CA VAL A 159 21.68 -13.63 0.20
C VAL A 159 21.54 -15.09 -0.22
N ARG A 160 20.69 -15.36 -1.22
CA ARG A 160 20.50 -16.72 -1.75
C ARG A 160 21.81 -17.30 -2.32
N PHE A 161 22.51 -16.51 -3.14
CA PHE A 161 23.78 -16.92 -3.73
C PHE A 161 24.85 -17.21 -2.67
N ARG A 162 24.95 -16.37 -1.62
CA ARG A 162 25.87 -16.61 -0.49
C ARG A 162 25.55 -17.92 0.25
N ALA A 163 24.27 -18.21 0.50
CA ALA A 163 23.87 -19.46 1.16
C ALA A 163 24.15 -20.71 0.31
N GLU A 164 23.91 -20.63 -1.01
CA GLU A 164 24.24 -21.70 -1.96
C GLU A 164 25.76 -21.94 -2.02
N ASN A 165 26.58 -20.88 -2.05
CA ASN A 165 28.03 -20.99 -2.04
C ASN A 165 28.59 -21.59 -0.75
N GLU A 166 28.10 -21.17 0.41
CA GLU A 166 28.55 -21.73 1.70
C GLU A 166 28.25 -23.23 1.80
N THR A 167 27.06 -23.63 1.36
CA THR A 167 26.67 -25.05 1.27
C THR A 167 27.60 -25.84 0.34
N ASN A 168 27.96 -25.26 -0.80
CA ASN A 168 28.86 -25.91 -1.76
C ASN A 168 30.30 -26.03 -1.20
N LYS A 169 30.77 -25.01 -0.49
CA LYS A 169 32.08 -25.03 0.17
C LYS A 169 32.16 -26.17 1.20
N GLN A 170 31.15 -26.31 2.06
CA GLN A 170 31.08 -27.40 3.04
C GLN A 170 31.07 -28.79 2.39
N LYS A 171 30.40 -28.94 1.23
CA LYS A 171 30.41 -30.20 0.47
C LYS A 171 31.79 -30.53 -0.08
N ILE A 172 32.53 -29.53 -0.56
CA ILE A 172 33.90 -29.70 -1.06
C ILE A 172 34.82 -30.11 0.10
N GLU A 173 34.78 -29.40 1.22
CA GLU A 173 35.59 -29.71 2.40
C GLU A 173 35.31 -31.12 2.94
N ALA A 174 34.04 -31.54 2.98
CA ALA A 174 33.67 -32.90 3.38
C ALA A 174 34.19 -33.96 2.39
N LYS A 175 34.19 -33.65 1.08
CA LYS A 175 34.71 -34.53 0.05
C LYS A 175 36.23 -34.69 0.18
N ASP A 176 36.96 -33.59 0.30
CA ASP A 176 38.42 -33.59 0.46
C ASP A 176 38.83 -34.35 1.74
N TRP A 177 38.05 -34.19 2.82
CA TRP A 177 38.24 -34.95 4.05
C TRP A 177 38.10 -36.46 3.84
N LEU A 178 37.03 -36.89 3.14
CA LEU A 178 36.81 -38.30 2.83
C LEU A 178 37.89 -38.87 1.91
N GLU A 179 38.37 -38.11 0.94
CA GLU A 179 39.44 -38.52 0.04
C GLU A 179 40.75 -38.74 0.81
N ASN A 180 41.12 -37.80 1.69
CA ASN A 180 42.31 -37.92 2.54
C ASN A 180 42.22 -39.09 3.53
N TYR A 181 41.05 -39.29 4.13
CA TYR A 181 40.82 -40.41 5.05
C TYR A 181 40.96 -41.76 4.33
N ASN A 182 40.34 -41.90 3.15
CA ASN A 182 40.45 -43.12 2.33
C ASN A 182 41.87 -43.37 1.84
N PHE A 183 42.62 -42.33 1.45
CA PHE A 183 44.02 -42.44 1.07
C PHE A 183 44.87 -42.96 2.23
N THR A 184 44.69 -42.40 3.42
CA THR A 184 45.41 -42.82 4.63
C THR A 184 45.12 -44.28 4.98
N LEU A 185 43.84 -44.69 4.97
CA LEU A 185 43.43 -46.07 5.22
C LEU A 185 44.03 -47.06 4.21
N ARG A 186 44.12 -46.69 2.92
CA ARG A 186 44.72 -47.55 1.90
C ARG A 186 46.20 -47.79 2.16
N ASN A 187 46.93 -46.76 2.58
CA ASN A 187 48.37 -46.86 2.85
C ASN A 187 48.64 -47.73 4.07
N THR A 188 47.91 -47.54 5.18
CA THR A 188 48.07 -48.38 6.38
C THR A 188 47.74 -49.85 6.10
N LEU A 189 46.69 -50.13 5.32
CA LEU A 189 46.34 -51.51 4.94
C LEU A 189 47.34 -52.15 3.96
N GLN A 190 48.13 -51.36 3.22
CA GLN A 190 49.23 -51.87 2.40
C GLN A 190 50.49 -52.13 3.22
N GLU A 191 50.77 -51.32 4.24
CA GLU A 191 51.90 -51.52 5.17
C GLU A 191 51.71 -52.77 6.05
N GLU A 192 50.48 -53.07 6.48
CA GLU A 192 50.15 -54.28 7.27
C GLU A 192 50.18 -55.59 6.44
N ARG A 193 50.35 -55.50 5.11
CA ARG A 193 50.40 -56.65 4.18
C ARG A 193 51.81 -57.09 3.78
N LEU A 194 52.86 -56.39 4.25
CA LEU A 194 54.28 -56.71 4.04
C LEU A 194 54.87 -57.42 5.27
#